data_AF-A0A5B3GXZ0-F1
#
_entry.id   AF-A0A5B3GXZ0-F1
#
_cell.length_a   1.000
_cell.length_b   1.000
_cell.length_c   1.000
_cell.angle_alpha   90.00
_cell.angle_beta   90.00
_cell.angle_gamma   90.00
#
_symmetry.space_group_name_H-M   'P 1'
#
loop_
_entity.id
_entity.type
_entity.pdbx_description
1 polymer ?
#
loop_
_entity_poly.entity_id
_entity_poly.type
_entity_poly.pdbx_seq_one_letter_code
_entity_poly.pdbx_strand_id
1 'polypeptide(L)'
;MKTLANINDNINIKFNKTMTTISENAESQQVAGNRAEEMMASAIAHEAKMAEIKAAEEQEEKMNLRIIKIKPAGNAKMFRTLAKAIAAGATTLIVTTRVDVAGCGYVWFGIRKGYTELDGKLLLNAQIWNYLMAFLMGKELPEVTEFEPDREICCQSEWLAEVAAEVEKLTPITSEEYNESEEGIGYLAKKYHFSNGKVVMPAEAMEDITDLLN
;
A
#
# COMPACT_ATOMS: atom_id res chain seq x y z
N MET A 1 -33.92 60.58 -29.84
CA MET A 1 -34.31 59.26 -29.27
C MET A 1 -33.24 58.16 -29.42
N LYS A 2 -32.35 58.15 -30.42
CA LYS A 2 -31.35 57.08 -30.60
C LYS A 2 -30.24 57.00 -29.52
N THR A 3 -29.99 58.08 -28.78
CA THR A 3 -28.87 58.15 -27.81
C THR A 3 -29.17 57.47 -26.47
N LEU A 4 -30.43 57.49 -26.01
CA LEU A 4 -30.82 56.89 -24.72
C LEU A 4 -30.94 55.37 -24.80
N ALA A 5 -31.40 54.82 -25.93
CA ALA A 5 -31.48 53.38 -26.18
C ALA A 5 -30.08 52.73 -26.13
N ASN A 6 -29.10 53.32 -26.84
CA ASN A 6 -27.72 52.82 -26.85
C ASN A 6 -27.04 52.85 -25.46
N ILE A 7 -27.39 53.80 -24.59
CA ILE A 7 -26.87 53.86 -23.23
C ILE A 7 -27.47 52.74 -22.38
N ASN A 8 -28.79 52.52 -22.48
CA ASN A 8 -29.47 51.45 -21.74
C ASN A 8 -28.96 50.06 -22.16
N ASP A 9 -28.77 49.82 -23.45
CA ASP A 9 -28.27 48.54 -23.96
C ASP A 9 -26.82 48.28 -23.49
N ASN A 10 -25.96 49.31 -23.49
CA ASN A 10 -24.57 49.17 -23.04
C ASN A 10 -24.47 48.94 -21.52
N ILE A 11 -25.35 49.56 -20.72
CA ILE A 11 -25.47 49.28 -19.28
C ILE A 11 -25.94 47.85 -19.04
N ASN A 12 -26.94 47.39 -19.79
CA ASN A 12 -27.49 46.04 -19.64
C ASN A 12 -26.46 44.96 -20.02
N ILE A 13 -25.68 45.18 -21.09
CA ILE A 13 -24.56 44.30 -21.49
C ILE A 13 -23.48 44.26 -20.40
N LYS A 14 -23.10 45.43 -19.84
CA LYS A 14 -22.09 45.49 -18.78
C LYS A 14 -22.56 44.80 -17.49
N PHE A 15 -23.84 44.98 -17.15
CA PHE A 15 -24.46 44.32 -15.99
C PHE A 15 -24.49 42.80 -16.16
N ASN A 16 -24.98 42.32 -17.31
CA ASN A 16 -25.05 40.89 -17.60
C ASN A 16 -23.65 40.25 -17.59
N LYS A 17 -22.65 40.89 -18.20
CA LYS A 17 -21.27 40.41 -18.16
C LYS A 17 -20.71 40.34 -16.73
N THR A 18 -21.03 41.32 -15.89
CA THR A 18 -20.62 41.33 -14.48
C THR A 18 -21.27 40.19 -13.70
N MET A 19 -22.57 39.95 -13.91
CA MET A 19 -23.30 38.85 -13.26
C MET A 19 -22.77 37.48 -13.67
N THR A 20 -22.45 37.27 -14.95
CA THR A 20 -21.86 36.02 -15.43
C THR A 20 -20.51 35.74 -14.76
N THR A 21 -19.61 36.73 -14.71
CA THR A 21 -18.31 36.56 -14.05
C THR A 21 -18.44 36.33 -12.54
N ILE A 22 -19.40 36.95 -11.86
CA ILE A 22 -19.66 36.67 -10.44
C ILE A 22 -20.15 35.23 -10.25
N SER A 23 -21.04 34.75 -11.11
CA SER A 23 -21.53 33.36 -11.07
C SER A 23 -20.40 32.35 -11.27
N GLU A 24 -19.58 32.55 -12.31
CA GLU A 24 -18.42 31.69 -12.62
C GLU A 24 -17.39 31.66 -11.47
N ASN A 25 -17.14 32.81 -10.85
CA ASN A 25 -16.24 32.90 -9.69
C ASN A 25 -16.82 32.23 -8.45
N ALA A 26 -18.13 32.34 -8.21
CA ALA A 26 -18.80 31.70 -7.10
C ALA A 26 -18.79 30.17 -7.24
N GLU A 27 -19.07 29.65 -8.44
CA GLU A 27 -18.96 28.21 -8.75
C GLU A 27 -17.51 27.72 -8.58
N SER A 28 -16.52 28.49 -9.08
CA SER A 28 -15.10 28.15 -8.92
C SER A 28 -14.67 28.12 -7.45
N GLN A 29 -15.14 29.07 -6.63
CA GLN A 29 -14.87 29.09 -5.19
C GLN A 29 -15.57 27.94 -4.45
N GLN A 30 -16.79 27.58 -4.85
CA GLN A 30 -17.51 26.44 -4.28
C GLN A 30 -16.80 25.11 -4.59
N VAL A 31 -16.34 24.91 -5.83
CA VAL A 31 -15.58 23.71 -6.23
C VAL A 31 -14.24 23.64 -5.48
N ALA A 32 -13.55 24.77 -5.32
CA ALA A 32 -12.31 24.83 -4.54
C ALA A 32 -12.55 24.54 -3.04
N GLY A 33 -13.64 25.05 -2.47
CA GLY A 33 -14.05 24.78 -1.10
C GLY A 33 -14.33 23.30 -0.86
N ASN A 34 -15.13 22.67 -1.73
CA ASN A 34 -15.45 21.25 -1.63
C ASN A 34 -14.18 20.38 -1.72
N ARG A 35 -13.24 20.72 -2.62
CA ARG A 35 -11.96 20.00 -2.75
C ARG A 35 -11.09 20.13 -1.50
N ALA A 36 -11.06 21.31 -0.87
CA ALA A 36 -10.33 21.52 0.37
C ALA A 36 -10.94 20.71 1.54
N GLU A 37 -12.27 20.65 1.63
CA GLU A 37 -12.97 19.82 2.62
C GLU A 37 -12.70 18.32 2.41
N GLU A 38 -12.73 17.83 1.18
CA GLU A 38 -12.39 16.43 0.85
C GLU A 38 -10.94 16.10 1.21
N MET A 39 -10.00 17.00 0.93
CA MET A 39 -8.59 16.82 1.31
C MET A 39 -8.42 16.77 2.83
N MET A 40 -9.10 17.63 3.57
CA MET A 40 -9.05 17.63 5.04
C MET A 40 -9.67 16.36 5.63
N ALA A 41 -10.82 15.92 5.11
CA ALA A 41 -11.46 14.67 5.53
C ALA A 41 -10.57 13.45 5.24
N SER A 42 -9.92 13.43 4.08
CA SER A 42 -8.96 12.38 3.70
C SER A 42 -7.74 12.37 4.62
N ALA A 43 -7.21 13.54 5.00
CA ALA A 43 -6.07 13.65 5.92
C ALA A 43 -6.43 13.11 7.31
N ILE A 44 -7.59 13.50 7.85
CA ILE A 44 -8.07 13.01 9.15
C ILE A 44 -8.28 11.49 9.12
N ALA A 45 -8.87 10.95 8.05
CA ALA A 45 -9.05 9.52 7.88
C ALA A 45 -7.72 8.76 7.78
N HIS A 46 -6.74 9.35 7.09
CA HIS A 46 -5.38 8.80 7.00
C HIS A 46 -4.70 8.78 8.38
N GLU A 47 -4.72 9.89 9.12
CA GLU A 47 -4.16 9.98 10.48
C GLU A 47 -4.79 8.97 11.44
N ALA A 48 -6.12 8.84 11.42
CA ALA A 48 -6.83 7.86 12.23
C ALA A 48 -6.36 6.43 11.91
N LYS A 49 -6.25 6.10 10.61
CA LYS A 49 -5.79 4.77 10.18
C LYS A 49 -4.33 4.51 10.54
N MET A 50 -3.47 5.54 10.48
CA MET A 50 -2.08 5.44 10.94
C MET A 50 -1.99 5.19 12.45
N ALA A 51 -2.84 5.84 13.25
CA ALA A 51 -2.90 5.60 14.69
C ALA A 51 -3.37 4.18 15.02
N GLU A 52 -4.36 3.65 14.29
CA GLU A 52 -4.82 2.27 14.41
C GLU A 52 -3.71 1.27 14.06
N ILE A 53 -2.98 1.51 12.97
CA ILE A 53 -1.85 0.67 12.56
C ILE A 53 -0.77 0.67 13.62
N LYS A 54 -0.37 1.84 14.12
CA LYS A 54 0.64 1.94 15.18
C LYS A 54 0.22 1.15 16.42
N ALA A 55 -1.03 1.29 16.86
CA ALA A 55 -1.55 0.53 17.99
C ALA A 55 -1.56 -0.99 17.71
N ALA A 56 -1.88 -1.41 16.49
CA ALA A 56 -1.84 -2.81 16.08
C ALA A 56 -0.41 -3.38 16.04
N GLU A 57 0.57 -2.62 15.53
CA GLU A 57 1.97 -3.03 15.52
C GLU A 57 2.55 -3.12 16.95
N GLU A 58 2.26 -2.15 17.82
CA GLU A 58 2.65 -2.21 19.24
C GLU A 58 2.01 -3.38 19.99
N GLN A 59 0.77 -3.76 19.63
CA GLN A 59 0.15 -4.97 20.17
C GLN A 59 0.81 -6.24 19.64
N GLU A 60 1.12 -6.29 18.35
CA GLU A 60 1.82 -7.40 17.70
C GLU A 60 3.17 -7.69 18.37
N GLU A 61 3.96 -6.66 18.68
CA GLU A 61 5.25 -6.79 19.37
C GLU A 61 5.13 -7.36 20.80
N LYS A 62 4.02 -7.06 21.48
CA LYS A 62 3.74 -7.56 22.84
C LYS A 62 3.13 -8.96 22.84
N MET A 63 2.70 -9.47 21.69
CA MET A 63 2.06 -10.77 21.59
C MET A 63 3.08 -11.90 21.60
N ASN A 64 2.87 -12.87 22.50
CA ASN A 64 3.59 -14.14 22.45
C ASN A 64 3.05 -14.99 21.29
N LEU A 65 3.57 -14.78 20.08
CA LEU A 65 3.17 -15.52 18.89
C LEU A 65 3.74 -16.94 18.91
N ARG A 66 2.88 -17.93 18.62
CA ARG A 66 3.31 -19.29 18.30
C ARG A 66 3.64 -19.37 16.82
N ILE A 67 4.92 -19.25 16.50
CA ILE A 67 5.43 -19.33 15.12
C ILE A 67 5.71 -20.79 14.75
N ILE A 68 5.05 -21.27 13.70
CA ILE A 68 5.23 -22.62 13.15
C ILE A 68 5.89 -22.49 11.77
N LYS A 69 7.18 -22.78 11.72
CA LYS A 69 7.95 -22.80 10.47
C LYS A 69 7.53 -23.99 9.60
N ILE A 70 7.03 -23.70 8.42
CA ILE A 70 6.71 -24.69 7.40
C ILE A 70 7.99 -25.07 6.69
N LYS A 71 8.34 -26.36 6.69
CA LYS A 71 9.48 -26.85 5.92
C LYS A 71 9.19 -26.70 4.42
N PRO A 72 10.18 -26.25 3.62
CA PRO A 72 10.04 -26.18 2.17
C PRO A 72 9.59 -27.52 1.59
N ALA A 73 8.50 -27.51 0.83
CA ALA A 73 7.93 -28.72 0.27
C ALA A 73 7.28 -28.44 -1.08
N GLY A 74 8.05 -27.98 -2.09
CA GLY A 74 7.56 -27.65 -3.44
C GLY A 74 6.57 -26.47 -3.48
N ASN A 75 6.64 -25.62 -4.49
CA ASN A 75 5.88 -24.36 -4.48
C ASN A 75 4.34 -24.59 -4.44
N ALA A 76 3.84 -25.57 -5.19
CA ALA A 76 2.42 -25.92 -5.21
C ALA A 76 1.87 -26.33 -3.83
N LYS A 77 2.64 -27.09 -3.05
CA LYS A 77 2.20 -27.53 -1.72
C LYS A 77 2.38 -26.43 -0.68
N MET A 78 3.35 -25.53 -0.83
CA MET A 78 3.42 -24.29 -0.05
C MET A 78 2.17 -23.44 -0.29
N PHE A 79 1.81 -23.18 -1.54
CA PHE A 79 0.60 -22.43 -1.89
C PHE A 79 -0.67 -23.06 -1.32
N ARG A 80 -0.85 -24.38 -1.50
CA ARG A 80 -2.03 -25.08 -0.95
C ARG A 80 -2.08 -25.02 0.58
N THR A 81 -0.94 -24.95 1.26
CA THR A 81 -0.90 -24.80 2.72
C THR A 81 -1.38 -23.41 3.12
N LEU A 82 -0.91 -22.36 2.43
CA LEU A 82 -1.40 -20.99 2.60
C LEU A 82 -2.91 -20.89 2.35
N ALA A 83 -3.39 -21.40 1.21
CA ALA A 83 -4.81 -21.38 0.85
C ALA A 83 -5.68 -22.11 1.88
N LYS A 84 -5.21 -23.24 2.41
CA LYS A 84 -5.90 -23.96 3.51
C LYS A 84 -5.94 -23.16 4.80
N ALA A 85 -4.87 -22.44 5.14
CA ALA A 85 -4.85 -21.58 6.32
C ALA A 85 -5.89 -20.46 6.20
N ILE A 86 -5.98 -19.83 5.03
CA ILE A 86 -7.00 -18.81 4.71
C ILE A 86 -8.41 -19.40 4.80
N ALA A 87 -8.67 -20.54 4.18
CA ALA A 87 -9.96 -21.23 4.27
C ALA A 87 -10.31 -21.67 5.71
N ALA A 88 -9.31 -21.90 6.56
CA ALA A 88 -9.47 -22.17 7.99
C ALA A 88 -9.69 -20.91 8.85
N GLY A 89 -9.79 -19.73 8.24
CA GLY A 89 -10.05 -18.45 8.91
C GLY A 89 -8.80 -17.73 9.40
N ALA A 90 -7.66 -17.89 8.73
CA ALA A 90 -6.54 -16.98 8.92
C ALA A 90 -6.87 -15.60 8.33
N THR A 91 -6.53 -14.54 9.08
CA THR A 91 -7.02 -13.18 8.83
C THR A 91 -5.92 -12.17 8.53
N THR A 92 -4.68 -12.48 8.88
CA THR A 92 -3.56 -11.55 8.73
C THR A 92 -2.42 -12.21 7.97
N LEU A 93 -2.04 -11.61 6.85
CA LEU A 93 -0.95 -12.04 6.00
C LEU A 93 0.16 -10.98 6.04
N ILE A 94 1.36 -11.41 6.37
CA ILE A 94 2.57 -10.60 6.26
C ILE A 94 3.39 -11.21 5.13
N VAL A 95 3.82 -10.41 4.17
CA VAL A 95 4.69 -10.88 3.08
C VAL A 95 5.92 -9.98 2.98
N THR A 96 7.10 -10.58 3.09
CA THR A 96 8.37 -9.90 2.84
C THR A 96 8.90 -10.31 1.47
N THR A 97 8.96 -9.36 0.54
CA THR A 97 9.38 -9.59 -0.85
C THR A 97 10.89 -9.75 -0.92
N ARG A 98 11.40 -10.75 -1.63
CA ARG A 98 12.84 -11.04 -1.75
C ARG A 98 13.13 -11.71 -3.10
N VAL A 99 14.40 -11.74 -3.47
CA VAL A 99 14.92 -12.52 -4.61
C VAL A 99 15.86 -13.59 -4.04
N ASP A 100 15.75 -14.82 -4.53
CA ASP A 100 16.64 -15.90 -4.09
C ASP A 100 17.88 -16.05 -4.97
N VAL A 101 18.77 -16.96 -4.58
CA VAL A 101 20.05 -17.20 -5.26
C VAL A 101 19.89 -17.72 -6.69
N ALA A 102 18.71 -18.21 -7.07
CA ALA A 102 18.39 -18.65 -8.43
C ALA A 102 17.70 -17.56 -9.24
N GLY A 103 17.71 -16.31 -8.74
CA GLY A 103 17.02 -15.19 -9.37
C GLY A 103 15.50 -15.30 -9.30
N CYS A 104 14.92 -16.16 -8.46
CA CYS A 104 13.46 -16.26 -8.39
C CYS A 104 12.91 -15.26 -7.35
N GLY A 105 11.90 -14.50 -7.77
CA GLY A 105 11.13 -13.65 -6.86
C GLY A 105 10.35 -14.53 -5.88
N TYR A 106 10.34 -14.17 -4.61
CA TYR A 106 9.61 -14.90 -3.59
C TYR A 106 9.11 -13.98 -2.48
N VAL A 107 8.13 -14.48 -1.73
CA VAL A 107 7.76 -13.91 -0.44
C VAL A 107 8.13 -14.86 0.69
N TRP A 108 8.68 -14.28 1.74
CA TRP A 108 8.60 -14.90 3.05
C TRP A 108 7.26 -14.50 3.65
N PHE A 109 6.37 -15.44 3.87
CA PHE A 109 5.02 -15.18 4.36
C PHE A 109 4.84 -15.65 5.81
N GLY A 110 4.14 -14.82 6.58
CA GLY A 110 3.53 -15.19 7.87
C GLY A 110 2.01 -15.07 7.75
N ILE A 111 1.29 -16.19 7.79
CA ILE A 111 -0.19 -16.22 7.76
C ILE A 111 -0.72 -16.57 9.15
N ARG A 112 -1.57 -15.70 9.72
CA ARG A 112 -2.00 -15.80 11.12
C ARG A 112 -3.46 -16.08 11.31
N LYS A 113 -3.75 -16.87 12.34
CA LYS A 113 -5.07 -17.02 12.95
C LYS A 113 -4.93 -16.84 14.46
N GLY A 114 -5.39 -15.69 14.97
CA GLY A 114 -5.15 -15.29 16.36
C GLY A 114 -3.64 -15.24 16.65
N TYR A 115 -3.21 -15.94 17.70
CA TYR A 115 -1.81 -15.96 18.17
C TYR A 115 -0.92 -17.01 17.49
N THR A 116 -1.40 -17.69 16.44
CA THR A 116 -0.60 -18.68 15.69
C THR A 116 -0.25 -18.13 14.32
N GLU A 117 1.03 -18.20 13.97
CA GLU A 117 1.56 -17.85 12.66
C GLU A 117 2.11 -19.11 11.98
N LEU A 118 1.72 -19.33 10.73
CA LEU A 118 2.42 -20.25 9.85
C LEU A 118 3.41 -19.44 9.01
N ASP A 119 4.68 -19.79 9.14
CA ASP A 119 5.81 -19.05 8.57
C ASP A 119 6.46 -19.87 7.46
N GLY A 120 6.61 -19.30 6.26
CA GLY A 120 7.10 -20.07 5.12
C GLY A 120 7.58 -19.24 3.94
N LYS A 121 8.25 -19.91 2.99
CA LYS A 121 8.70 -19.33 1.71
C LYS A 121 7.74 -19.75 0.59
N LEU A 122 7.33 -18.79 -0.24
CA LEU A 122 6.51 -19.02 -1.43
C LEU A 122 7.13 -18.28 -2.61
N LEU A 123 7.50 -19.02 -3.66
CA LEU A 123 8.00 -18.41 -4.89
C LEU A 123 6.85 -17.76 -5.64
N LEU A 124 7.12 -16.63 -6.27
CA LEU A 124 6.13 -15.82 -6.94
C LEU A 124 6.06 -16.13 -8.43
N ASN A 125 4.83 -16.13 -8.90
CA ASN A 125 4.49 -15.79 -10.27
C ASN A 125 3.32 -14.79 -10.23
N ALA A 126 2.90 -14.29 -11.38
CA ALA A 126 1.76 -13.37 -11.48
C ALA A 126 0.47 -13.88 -10.80
N GLN A 127 0.13 -15.18 -10.92
CA GLN A 127 -1.09 -15.71 -10.30
C GLN A 127 -1.00 -15.73 -8.77
N ILE A 128 0.13 -16.20 -8.24
CA ILE A 128 0.38 -16.24 -6.80
C ILE A 128 0.41 -14.81 -6.23
N TRP A 129 1.09 -13.88 -6.91
CA TRP A 129 1.14 -12.49 -6.48
C TRP A 129 -0.25 -11.86 -6.42
N ASN A 130 -1.05 -12.02 -7.48
CA ASN A 130 -2.44 -11.52 -7.52
C ASN A 130 -3.31 -12.13 -6.42
N TYR A 131 -3.11 -13.41 -6.09
CA TYR A 131 -3.80 -14.05 -4.98
C TYR A 131 -3.45 -13.42 -3.62
N LEU A 132 -2.16 -13.18 -3.37
CA LEU A 132 -1.71 -12.54 -2.13
C LEU A 132 -2.25 -11.11 -2.02
N MET A 133 -2.22 -10.35 -3.11
CA MET A 133 -2.77 -8.98 -3.13
C MET A 133 -4.27 -8.98 -2.91
N ALA A 134 -5.01 -9.90 -3.54
CA ALA A 134 -6.45 -10.03 -3.31
C ALA A 134 -6.77 -10.31 -1.84
N PHE A 135 -6.03 -11.23 -1.20
CA PHE A 135 -6.20 -11.51 0.23
C PHE A 135 -5.92 -10.27 1.09
N LEU A 136 -4.78 -9.60 0.89
CA LEU A 136 -4.38 -8.41 1.63
C LEU A 136 -5.44 -7.31 1.53
N MET A 137 -5.97 -7.07 0.33
CA MET A 137 -7.00 -6.07 0.05
C MET A 137 -8.42 -6.49 0.49
N GLY A 138 -8.62 -7.71 1.01
CA GLY A 138 -9.94 -8.23 1.39
C GLY A 138 -10.88 -8.47 0.21
N LYS A 139 -10.34 -8.79 -0.96
CA LYS A 139 -11.09 -9.07 -2.19
C LYS A 139 -11.32 -10.58 -2.38
N GLU A 140 -12.20 -10.91 -3.32
CA GLU A 140 -12.37 -12.28 -3.79
C GLU A 140 -11.05 -12.85 -4.31
N LEU A 141 -10.75 -14.10 -3.92
CA LEU A 141 -9.47 -14.73 -4.20
C LEU A 141 -9.49 -15.35 -5.60
N PRO A 142 -8.55 -14.97 -6.49
CA PRO A 142 -8.48 -15.55 -7.83
C PRO A 142 -8.07 -17.03 -7.79
N GLU A 143 -8.38 -17.77 -8.84
CA GLU A 143 -7.87 -19.13 -9.00
C GLU A 143 -6.37 -19.12 -9.29
N VAL A 144 -5.64 -20.08 -8.71
CA VAL A 144 -4.21 -20.30 -8.98
C VAL A 144 -4.02 -21.74 -9.47
N THR A 145 -3.55 -21.86 -10.70
CA THR A 145 -3.27 -23.12 -11.40
C THR A 145 -1.81 -23.27 -11.78
N GLU A 146 -1.06 -22.16 -11.86
CA GLU A 146 0.39 -22.14 -12.11
C GLU A 146 1.16 -21.94 -10.80
N PHE A 147 2.14 -22.82 -10.54
CA PHE A 147 2.94 -22.82 -9.32
C PHE A 147 4.43 -22.69 -9.57
N GLU A 148 4.88 -22.72 -10.82
CA GLU A 148 6.28 -22.46 -11.15
C GLU A 148 6.57 -20.96 -10.96
N PRO A 149 7.77 -20.61 -10.45
CA PRO A 149 8.19 -19.22 -10.33
C PRO A 149 8.30 -18.55 -11.70
N ASP A 150 8.07 -17.25 -11.73
CA ASP A 150 8.51 -16.45 -12.87
C ASP A 150 10.05 -16.48 -12.98
N ARG A 151 10.53 -16.20 -14.20
CA ARG A 151 11.92 -16.24 -14.70
C ARG A 151 13.02 -15.81 -13.72
N GLU A 152 14.26 -16.15 -14.08
CA GLU A 152 15.48 -15.64 -13.45
C GLU A 152 15.56 -14.10 -13.55
N ILE A 153 15.25 -13.43 -12.45
CA ILE A 153 15.42 -12.00 -12.21
C ILE A 153 16.91 -11.70 -12.33
N CYS A 154 17.27 -10.90 -13.34
CA CYS A 154 18.66 -10.52 -13.60
C CYS A 154 19.16 -9.43 -12.65
N CYS A 155 18.27 -8.60 -12.10
CA CYS A 155 18.60 -7.48 -11.24
C CYS A 155 17.62 -7.39 -10.05
N GLN A 156 18.10 -7.71 -8.85
CA GLN A 156 17.27 -7.71 -7.64
C GLN A 156 16.71 -6.33 -7.32
N SER A 157 17.50 -5.26 -7.44
CA SER A 157 17.08 -3.90 -7.10
C SER A 157 16.00 -3.38 -8.04
N GLU A 158 16.12 -3.64 -9.34
CA GLU A 158 15.09 -3.27 -10.32
C GLU A 158 13.77 -3.98 -10.05
N TRP A 159 13.82 -5.29 -9.80
CA TRP A 159 12.61 -6.07 -9.50
C TRP A 159 11.95 -5.62 -8.19
N LEU A 160 12.73 -5.36 -7.13
CA LEU A 160 12.19 -4.86 -5.87
C LEU A 160 11.57 -3.46 -6.02
N ALA A 161 12.17 -2.59 -6.83
CA ALA A 161 11.63 -1.26 -7.12
C ALA A 161 10.31 -1.36 -7.91
N GLU A 162 10.20 -2.26 -8.88
CA GLU A 162 8.95 -2.53 -9.61
C GLU A 162 7.86 -3.02 -8.67
N VAL A 163 8.16 -4.00 -7.81
CA VAL A 163 7.20 -4.51 -6.81
C VAL A 163 6.77 -3.41 -5.85
N ALA A 164 7.70 -2.59 -5.34
CA ALA A 164 7.36 -1.45 -4.48
C ALA A 164 6.42 -0.46 -5.17
N ALA A 165 6.72 -0.10 -6.42
CA ALA A 165 5.90 0.82 -7.21
C ALA A 165 4.52 0.23 -7.55
N GLU A 166 4.39 -1.08 -7.69
CA GLU A 166 3.08 -1.75 -7.82
C GLU A 166 2.28 -1.66 -6.51
N VAL A 167 2.90 -1.99 -5.38
CA VAL A 167 2.24 -2.01 -4.07
C VAL A 167 1.83 -0.60 -3.63
N GLU A 168 2.64 0.41 -3.90
CA GLU A 168 2.37 1.82 -3.58
C GLU A 168 1.13 2.36 -4.30
N LYS A 169 0.81 1.83 -5.49
CA LYS A 169 -0.45 2.17 -6.20
C LYS A 169 -1.68 1.58 -5.51
N LEU A 170 -1.51 0.53 -4.70
CA LEU A 170 -2.61 -0.22 -4.09
C LEU A 170 -2.95 0.28 -2.68
N THR A 171 -2.00 0.91 -1.99
CA THR A 171 -2.25 1.49 -0.67
C THR A 171 -1.39 2.75 -0.46
N PRO A 172 -2.00 3.88 -0.05
CA PRO A 172 -1.24 5.08 0.32
C PRO A 172 -0.67 4.99 1.74
N ILE A 173 -0.89 3.88 2.45
CA ILE A 173 -0.66 3.79 3.88
C ILE A 173 0.61 3.00 4.13
N THR A 174 1.63 3.70 4.59
CA THR A 174 2.97 3.15 4.77
C THR A 174 3.51 3.49 6.15
N SER A 175 4.35 2.59 6.69
CA SER A 175 5.22 2.92 7.81
C SER A 175 6.65 2.55 7.47
N GLU A 176 7.60 3.25 8.09
CA GLU A 176 9.03 3.02 7.93
C GLU A 176 9.62 2.76 9.32
N GLU A 177 10.56 1.83 9.38
CA GLU A 177 11.20 1.41 10.62
C GLU A 177 12.71 1.43 10.43
N TYR A 178 13.38 2.31 11.16
CA TYR A 178 14.83 2.38 11.22
C TYR A 178 15.34 1.54 12.38
N ASN A 179 16.29 0.66 12.09
CA ASN A 179 17.00 -0.14 13.08
C ASN A 179 18.50 0.01 12.86
N GLU A 180 19.25 0.26 13.93
CA GLU A 180 20.71 0.33 13.91
C GLU A 180 21.29 -0.92 14.56
N SER A 181 22.25 -1.56 13.89
CA SER A 181 22.97 -2.69 14.46
C SER A 181 23.93 -2.24 15.57
N GLU A 182 24.40 -3.18 16.38
CA GLU A 182 25.47 -2.90 17.36
C GLU A 182 26.77 -2.40 16.70
N GLU A 183 26.94 -2.64 15.40
CA GLU A 183 28.09 -2.20 14.60
C GLU A 183 27.89 -0.79 14.01
N GLY A 184 26.78 -0.12 14.32
CA GLY A 184 26.45 1.23 13.85
C GLY A 184 25.96 1.29 12.40
N ILE A 185 25.54 0.17 11.82
CA ILE A 185 24.97 0.15 10.46
C ILE A 185 23.46 0.31 10.58
N GLY A 186 22.94 1.39 10.01
CA GLY A 186 21.51 1.68 9.94
C GLY A 186 20.82 0.90 8.82
N TYR A 187 19.58 0.47 9.08
CA TYR A 187 18.72 -0.20 8.12
C TYR A 187 17.32 0.39 8.17
N LEU A 188 16.79 0.80 7.03
CA LEU A 188 15.41 1.28 6.90
C LEU A 188 14.55 0.22 6.21
N ALA A 189 13.49 -0.22 6.89
CA ALA A 189 12.48 -1.10 6.30
C ALA A 189 11.20 -0.31 6.00
N LYS A 190 10.67 -0.41 4.79
CA LYS A 190 9.38 0.17 4.39
C LYS A 190 8.29 -0.90 4.41
N LYS A 191 7.14 -0.56 5.01
CA LYS A 191 5.97 -1.42 5.14
C LYS A 191 4.77 -0.75 4.47
N TYR A 192 4.02 -1.52 3.67
CA TYR A 192 2.77 -1.10 3.04
C TYR A 192 1.61 -1.84 3.69
N HIS A 193 0.64 -1.10 4.23
CA HIS A 193 -0.43 -1.63 5.05
C HIS A 193 -1.73 -1.81 4.27
N PHE A 194 -2.36 -2.97 4.48
CA PHE A 194 -3.63 -3.37 3.90
C PHE A 194 -4.62 -3.80 4.98
N SER A 195 -5.88 -4.03 4.62
CA SER A 195 -6.90 -4.46 5.57
C SER A 195 -6.59 -5.80 6.23
N ASN A 196 -5.98 -6.73 5.50
CA ASN A 196 -5.69 -8.08 5.98
C ASN A 196 -4.18 -8.34 6.16
N GLY A 197 -3.41 -7.30 6.45
CA GLY A 197 -1.99 -7.41 6.79
C GLY A 197 -1.10 -6.44 6.04
N LYS A 198 0.13 -6.84 5.70
CA LYS A 198 1.15 -5.91 5.18
C LYS A 198 2.15 -6.55 4.24
N VAL A 199 2.66 -5.74 3.31
CA VAL A 199 3.84 -6.04 2.50
C VAL A 199 5.03 -5.33 3.12
N VAL A 200 6.14 -6.06 3.31
CA VAL A 200 7.38 -5.54 3.88
C VAL A 200 8.47 -5.61 2.82
N MET A 201 9.06 -4.47 2.48
CA MET A 201 10.22 -4.43 1.61
C MET A 201 11.47 -4.86 2.39
N PRO A 202 12.47 -5.48 1.74
CA PRO A 202 13.78 -5.70 2.36
C PRO A 202 14.32 -4.39 2.92
N ALA A 203 14.94 -4.47 4.10
CA ALA A 203 15.56 -3.31 4.68
C ALA A 203 16.76 -2.89 3.83
N GLU A 204 16.86 -1.60 3.55
CA GLU A 204 17.97 -1.00 2.83
C GLU A 204 18.98 -0.43 3.82
N ALA A 205 20.26 -0.70 3.58
CA ALA A 205 21.32 -0.14 4.41
C ALA A 205 21.37 1.38 4.20
N MET A 206 21.55 2.11 5.29
CA MET A 206 21.57 3.56 5.30
C MET A 206 22.84 4.04 6.00
N GLU A 207 23.55 4.95 5.35
CA GLU A 207 24.80 5.51 5.90
C GLU A 207 24.52 6.60 6.94
N ASP A 208 23.51 7.44 6.70
CA ASP A 208 23.14 8.55 7.59
C ASP A 208 21.62 8.72 7.67
N ILE A 209 21.04 8.55 8.86
CA ILE A 209 19.60 8.72 9.09
C ILE A 209 19.13 10.17 8.84
N THR A 210 20.03 11.14 8.90
CA THR A 210 19.68 12.55 8.66
C THR A 210 19.29 12.82 7.22
N ASP A 211 19.64 11.94 6.28
CA ASP A 211 19.17 12.00 4.90
C ASP A 211 17.64 11.92 4.77
N LEU A 212 16.96 11.38 5.79
CA LEU A 212 15.50 11.28 5.87
C LEU A 212 14.80 12.57 6.34
N LEU A 213 15.54 13.55 6.85
CA LEU A 213 14.98 14.79 7.42
C LEU A 213 14.84 15.94 6.40
N ASN A 214 15.12 15.67 5.13
CA ASN A 214 15.13 16.64 4.04
C ASN A 214 13.73 17.06 3.57
#